data_AF-A0A2E6ZL47-F1
#
_entry.id   AF-A0A2E6ZL47-F1
#
_cell.length_a   1.000
_cell.length_b   1.000
_cell.length_c   1.000
_cell.angle_alpha   90.00
_cell.angle_beta   90.00
_cell.angle_gamma   90.00
#
_symmetry.space_group_name_H-M   'P 1'
#
loop_
_entity.id
_entity.type
_entity.pdbx_description
1 polymer ?
#
loop_
_entity_poly.entity_id
_entity_poly.type
_entity_poly.pdbx_seq_one_letter_code
_entity_poly.pdbx_strand_id
1 'polypeptide(L)'
;MSFFVLVFSIWGNNGTDWQYIGNQYIYNTPMTLEQCMFIAAQPNWSKIENNEYYRLSIECVPMNKGVSATLEAPHNGKGMGT
;
A
#
# COMPACT_ATOMS: atom_id res chain seq x y z
N MET A 1 -3.68 0.39 -21.70
CA MET A 1 -4.40 -0.26 -20.58
C MET A 1 -3.41 -0.41 -19.44
N SER A 2 -3.77 0.01 -18.22
CA SER A 2 -2.92 -0.17 -17.03
C SER A 2 -3.50 -1.27 -16.16
N PHE A 3 -2.65 -2.15 -15.65
CA PHE A 3 -3.03 -3.22 -14.73
C PHE A 3 -2.54 -2.94 -13.32
N PHE A 4 -3.31 -3.38 -12.33
CA PHE A 4 -3.00 -3.22 -10.92
C PHE A 4 -2.94 -4.59 -10.24
N VAL A 5 -2.13 -4.67 -9.21
CA VAL A 5 -2.07 -5.80 -8.27
C VAL A 5 -2.40 -5.30 -6.88
N LEU A 6 -3.02 -6.17 -6.08
CA LEU A 6 -3.30 -5.89 -4.67
C LEU A 6 -2.06 -6.23 -3.85
N VAL A 7 -1.59 -5.29 -3.04
CA VAL A 7 -0.41 -5.42 -2.19
C VAL A 7 -0.81 -5.25 -0.74
N PHE A 8 -0.47 -6.22 0.09
CA PHE A 8 -0.50 -6.13 1.55
C PHE A 8 0.89 -5.77 2.02
N SER A 9 1.04 -4.74 2.83
CA SER A 9 2.34 -4.29 3.35
C SER A 9 2.27 -4.00 4.84
N ILE A 10 3.36 -4.26 5.56
CA ILE A 10 3.50 -3.91 6.97
C ILE A 10 4.39 -2.67 7.09
N TRP A 11 3.95 -1.75 7.93
CA TRP A 11 4.66 -0.51 8.22
C TRP A 11 4.93 -0.42 9.71
N GLY A 12 6.15 0.01 10.06
CA GLY A 12 6.58 0.29 11.41
C GLY A 12 6.46 1.78 11.72
N ASN A 13 6.02 2.13 12.91
CA ASN A 13 6.03 3.49 13.42
C ASN A 13 7.33 3.72 14.21
N ASN A 14 8.14 4.70 13.80
CA ASN A 14 9.35 5.07 14.53
C ASN A 14 9.11 6.20 15.56
N GLY A 15 7.85 6.59 15.78
CA GLY A 15 7.43 7.69 16.66
C GLY A 15 7.24 9.02 15.93
N THR A 16 7.70 9.16 14.68
CA THR A 16 7.51 10.36 13.84
C THR A 16 6.81 10.02 12.53
N ASP A 17 7.25 8.95 11.87
CA ASP A 17 6.76 8.52 10.56
C ASP A 17 6.50 7.01 10.52
N TRP A 18 5.63 6.63 9.59
CA TRP A 18 5.43 5.22 9.23
C TRP A 18 6.40 4.84 8.12
N GLN A 19 7.27 3.88 8.42
CA GLN A 19 8.25 3.35 7.47
C GLN A 19 7.85 1.95 7.02
N TYR A 20 8.07 1.64 5.75
CA TYR A 20 7.90 0.27 5.27
C TYR A 20 8.98 -0.60 5.92
N ILE A 21 8.57 -1.72 6.54
CA ILE A 21 9.48 -2.59 7.29
C ILE A 21 9.57 -4.01 6.71
N GLY A 22 9.12 -4.21 5.48
CA GLY A 22 9.09 -5.54 4.84
C GLY A 22 7.76 -6.27 5.01
N ASN A 23 7.77 -7.58 4.68
CA ASN A 23 6.60 -8.47 4.72
C ASN A 23 5.47 -8.06 3.78
N GLN A 24 5.76 -7.96 2.48
CA GLN A 24 4.74 -7.73 1.46
C GLN A 24 4.16 -9.05 0.92
N TYR A 25 2.84 -9.08 0.77
CA TYR A 25 2.14 -10.11 0.00
C TYR A 25 1.46 -9.47 -1.20
N ILE A 26 1.69 -10.04 -2.38
CA ILE A 26 1.16 -9.52 -3.64
C ILE A 26 0.19 -10.54 -4.22
N TYR A 27 -1.04 -10.12 -4.45
CA TYR A 27 -1.97 -10.89 -5.26
C TYR A 27 -1.67 -10.62 -6.74
N ASN A 28 -0.87 -11.49 -7.34
CA ASN A 28 -0.28 -11.32 -8.68
C ASN A 28 -1.27 -11.40 -9.85
N THR A 29 -2.58 -11.49 -9.59
CA THR A 29 -3.61 -11.46 -10.64
C THR A 29 -3.75 -10.03 -11.16
N PRO A 30 -3.48 -9.75 -12.45
CA PRO A 30 -3.69 -8.43 -13.02
C PRO A 30 -5.17 -8.05 -13.00
N MET A 31 -5.48 -6.85 -12.52
CA MET A 31 -6.85 -6.34 -12.41
C MET A 31 -6.97 -4.92 -12.96
N THR A 32 -8.20 -4.49 -13.23
CA THR A 32 -8.48 -3.05 -13.41
C THR A 32 -8.33 -2.34 -12.05
N LEU A 33 -8.16 -1.01 -12.07
CA LEU A 33 -8.12 -0.22 -10.84
C LEU A 33 -9.41 -0.41 -10.02
N GLU A 34 -10.57 -0.37 -10.69
CA GLU A 34 -11.88 -0.52 -10.05
C GLU A 34 -12.02 -1.86 -9.33
N GLN A 35 -11.62 -2.96 -9.98
CA GLN A 35 -11.64 -4.30 -9.38
C GLN A 35 -10.71 -4.39 -8.17
N CYS A 36 -9.49 -3.85 -8.29
CA CYS A 36 -8.55 -3.86 -7.18
C CYS A 36 -9.08 -3.06 -5.98
N MET A 37 -9.59 -1.84 -6.22
CA MET A 37 -10.16 -0.98 -5.18
C MET A 37 -11.39 -1.62 -4.54
N PHE A 38 -12.24 -2.27 -5.34
CA PHE A 38 -13.39 -3.02 -4.84
C PHE A 38 -12.96 -4.10 -3.85
N ILE A 39 -11.92 -4.89 -4.18
CA ILE A 39 -11.38 -5.92 -3.29
C ILE A 39 -10.74 -5.30 -2.05
N ALA A 40 -9.89 -4.27 -2.20
CA ALA A 40 -9.21 -3.60 -1.10
C ALA A 40 -10.18 -3.00 -0.06
N ALA A 41 -11.34 -2.51 -0.52
CA ALA A 41 -12.35 -1.88 0.31
C ALA A 41 -13.38 -2.85 0.91
N GLN A 42 -13.31 -4.15 0.62
CA GLN A 42 -14.30 -5.09 1.14
C GLN A 42 -14.26 -5.13 2.67
N PRO A 43 -15.42 -5.17 3.35
CA PRO A 43 -15.50 -5.32 4.81
C PRO A 43 -15.05 -6.71 5.29
N ASN A 44 -14.72 -7.61 4.36
CA ASN A 44 -14.27 -8.97 4.64
C ASN A 44 -12.81 -9.03 5.15
N TRP A 45 -12.11 -7.90 5.16
CA TRP A 45 -10.80 -7.78 5.78
C TRP A 45 -10.94 -7.39 7.26
N SER A 46 -10.53 -8.28 8.15
CA SER A 46 -10.36 -7.93 9.56
C SER A 46 -9.04 -7.19 9.75
N LYS A 47 -9.10 -5.87 9.96
CA LYS A 47 -7.94 -5.05 10.31
C LYS A 47 -7.86 -4.92 11.83
N ILE A 48 -6.84 -5.52 12.45
CA ILE A 48 -6.59 -5.40 13.89
C ILE A 48 -5.47 -4.37 14.08
N GLU A 49 -5.82 -3.10 14.30
CA GLU A 49 -4.87 -2.02 14.61
C GLU A 49 -4.78 -1.81 16.12
N ASN A 50 -4.36 -2.84 16.86
CA ASN A 50 -4.18 -2.75 18.31
C ASN A 50 -2.73 -2.41 18.70
N ASN A 51 -1.91 -1.97 17.75
CA ASN A 51 -0.47 -1.81 17.94
C ASN A 51 0.00 -0.45 17.41
N GLU A 52 0.55 0.38 18.30
CA GLU A 52 1.08 1.71 17.95
C GLU A 52 2.36 1.66 17.11
N TYR A 53 3.04 0.51 17.10
CA TYR A 53 4.30 0.27 16.40
C TYR A 53 4.10 -0.33 15.00
N TYR A 54 2.96 -0.96 14.70
CA TYR A 54 2.74 -1.64 13.43
C TYR A 54 1.37 -1.37 12.84
N ARG A 55 1.31 -1.12 11.53
CA ARG A 55 0.07 -1.09 10.75
C ARG A 55 0.18 -1.99 9.52
N LEU A 56 -0.96 -2.51 9.09
CA LEU A 56 -1.11 -3.20 7.83
C LEU A 56 -1.80 -2.28 6.82
N SER A 57 -1.24 -2.17 5.62
CA SER A 57 -1.82 -1.44 4.49
C SER A 57 -2.23 -2.41 3.39
N ILE A 58 -3.32 -2.08 2.70
CA ILE A 58 -3.83 -2.82 1.53
C ILE A 58 -3.95 -1.81 0.40
N GLU A 59 -3.13 -1.97 -0.64
CA GLU A 59 -2.94 -0.95 -1.68
C GLU A 59 -3.04 -1.55 -3.08
N CYS A 60 -3.53 -0.75 -4.02
CA CYS A 60 -3.60 -1.09 -5.43
C CYS A 60 -2.42 -0.46 -6.18
N VAL A 61 -1.47 -1.30 -6.60
CA VAL A 61 -0.20 -0.84 -7.21
C VAL A 61 -0.20 -1.12 -8.71
N PRO A 62 0.14 -0.15 -9.58
CA PRO A 62 0.22 -0.36 -11.02
C PRO A 62 1.41 -1.26 -11.38
N MET A 63 1.17 -2.32 -12.17
CA MET A 63 2.20 -3.30 -12.56
C MET A 63 3.33 -2.73 -13.43
N ASN A 64 3.06 -1.63 -14.12
CA ASN A 64 4.00 -0.93 -15.00
C ASN A 64 4.95 0.02 -14.26
N LYS A 65 4.70 0.30 -12.98
CA LYS A 65 5.79 0.68 -12.07
C LYS A 65 6.33 -0.66 -11.59
N GLY A 66 7.51 -1.04 -12.06
CA GLY A 66 8.13 -2.32 -11.70
C GLY A 66 7.91 -2.57 -10.22
N VAL A 67 7.44 -3.77 -9.86
CA VAL A 67 7.03 -4.19 -8.51
C VAL A 67 8.18 -4.10 -7.47
N SER A 68 9.29 -3.46 -7.86
CA SER A 68 10.46 -3.09 -7.07
C SER A 68 10.54 -1.58 -6.73
N ALA A 69 9.63 -0.73 -7.20
CA ALA A 69 9.62 0.70 -6.88
C ALA A 69 8.67 0.97 -5.71
N THR A 70 9.21 0.75 -4.51
CA THR A 70 9.02 1.61 -3.35
C THR A 70 7.58 2.08 -3.10
N LEU A 71 6.88 1.39 -2.20
CA LEU A 71 5.88 2.02 -1.36
C LEU A 71 6.62 3.04 -0.46
N GLU A 72 7.06 4.16 -1.04
CA GLU A 72 7.45 5.32 -0.24
C GLU A 72 6.18 5.82 0.41
N ALA A 73 6.25 6.07 1.73
CA ALA A 73 5.17 6.71 2.47
C ALA A 73 4.64 7.90 1.65
N PRO A 74 3.32 8.16 1.63
CA PRO A 74 2.80 9.34 0.97
C PRO A 74 3.42 10.57 1.62
N HIS A 75 4.46 11.13 0.98
CA HIS A 75 4.99 12.44 1.34
C HIS A 75 3.85 13.43 1.10
N ASN A 76 3.33 13.92 2.22
CA ASN A 76 2.34 14.96 2.28
C ASN A 76 2.81 16.13 1.40
N GLY A 77 1.97 16.52 0.44
CA GLY A 77 2.32 17.53 -0.54
C GLY A 77 2.79 18.84 0.09
N LYS A 78 4.05 19.19 -0.15
CA LYS A 78 4.49 20.59 -0.23
C LYS A 78 5.35 20.73 -1.48
N GLY A 79 4.70 21.12 -2.57
CA GLY A 79 5.40 21.82 -3.63
C GLY A 79 5.97 23.11 -3.04
N MET A 80 7.29 23.25 -3.07
CA MET A 80 7.95 24.54 -3.01
C MET A 80 8.90 24.58 -4.19
N GLY A 81 8.41 25.18 -5.28
CA GLY A 81 9.27 25.62 -6.36
C GLY A 81 10.13 26.78 -5.87
N THR A 82 11.41 26.69 -6.15
CA THR A 82 12.31 27.82 -6.38
C THR A 82 12.97 27.58 -7.72
#